data_AF-A0AAD7N529-F1
#
_entry.id   AF-A0AAD7N529-F1
#
_cell.length_a   1.000
_cell.length_b   1.000
_cell.length_c   1.000
_cell.angle_alpha   90.00
_cell.angle_beta   90.00
_cell.angle_gamma   90.00
#
_symmetry.space_group_name_H-M   'P 1'
#
loop_
_entity.id
_entity.type
_entity.pdbx_description
1 polymer ?
#
loop_
_entity_poly.entity_id
_entity_poly.type
_entity_poly.pdbx_seq_one_letter_code
_entity_poly.pdbx_strand_id
1 'polypeptide(L)'
;VFTMVQKAGLRGFCPDTEGPAHSTYNQLHRHLAVSAFQFLSSSFALIALNVNNYYASDHNLCTDMYDNFVYGTLAQNTKKEIRRPGSLSHALRNSVANKARTRVCCSFFHCAQTNPNFRKPDTHHHNDPLLPPSEIGLVLPLNVPIDFFTPEFYNSLTMKERARYIDTGIAFPLEQYAFNDAHAHWMKMGKAEFMKAYGNEVLAQYNIPTPEEITEQSDSDADDEEEEEIDL
;
A
#
# COMPACT_ATOMS: atom_id res chain seq x y z
N VAL A 1 -16.68 -0.14 -9.96
CA VAL A 1 -16.56 -1.35 -10.83
C VAL A 1 -16.58 -2.63 -10.00
N PHE A 2 -15.61 -2.86 -9.13
CA PHE A 2 -15.54 -4.10 -8.31
C PHE A 2 -16.79 -4.34 -7.44
N THR A 3 -17.38 -3.28 -6.89
CA THR A 3 -18.65 -3.36 -6.14
C THR A 3 -19.85 -3.78 -6.98
N MET A 4 -19.91 -3.39 -8.26
CA MET A 4 -20.99 -3.80 -9.18
C MET A 4 -20.84 -5.27 -9.59
N VAL A 5 -19.61 -5.72 -9.83
CA VAL A 5 -19.28 -7.12 -10.13
C VAL A 5 -19.62 -8.04 -8.95
N GLN A 6 -19.26 -7.64 -7.72
CA GLN A 6 -19.58 -8.38 -6.51
C GLN A 6 -21.10 -8.44 -6.25
N LYS A 7 -21.83 -7.33 -6.47
CA LYS A 7 -23.31 -7.29 -6.36
C LYS A 7 -23.99 -8.19 -7.39
N ALA A 8 -23.38 -8.42 -8.54
CA ALA A 8 -23.87 -9.35 -9.56
C ALA A 8 -23.55 -10.83 -9.24
N GLY A 9 -22.91 -11.13 -8.09
CA GLY A 9 -22.53 -12.48 -7.71
C GLY A 9 -21.29 -13.03 -8.42
N LEU A 10 -20.56 -12.18 -9.16
CA LEU A 10 -19.34 -12.56 -9.86
C LEU A 10 -18.13 -12.42 -8.93
N ARG A 11 -17.23 -13.41 -8.94
CA ARG A 11 -15.99 -13.39 -8.16
C ARG A 11 -14.95 -12.40 -8.68
N GLY A 12 -15.08 -11.98 -9.94
CA GLY A 12 -14.17 -11.06 -10.60
C GLY A 12 -14.61 -10.81 -12.03
N PHE A 13 -13.92 -9.89 -12.71
CA PHE A 13 -14.16 -9.62 -14.12
C PHE A 13 -13.35 -10.61 -14.98
N CYS A 14 -14.01 -11.69 -15.43
CA CYS A 14 -13.38 -12.75 -16.21
C CYS A 14 -14.36 -13.24 -17.30
N PRO A 15 -14.54 -12.47 -18.38
CA PRO A 15 -15.39 -12.89 -19.49
C PRO A 15 -14.84 -14.16 -20.14
N ASP A 16 -15.73 -15.05 -20.56
CA ASP A 16 -15.36 -16.29 -21.22
C ASP A 16 -15.07 -16.02 -22.71
N THR A 17 -13.80 -16.21 -23.09
CA THR A 17 -13.31 -15.98 -24.45
C THR A 17 -13.48 -17.18 -25.39
N GLU A 18 -13.78 -18.37 -24.88
CA GLU A 18 -13.93 -19.59 -25.68
C GLU A 18 -15.40 -19.98 -25.88
N GLY A 19 -16.29 -19.59 -24.96
CA GLY A 19 -17.72 -19.82 -25.04
C GLY A 19 -18.47 -18.89 -26.02
N PRO A 20 -19.79 -19.13 -26.17
CA PRO A 20 -20.63 -18.32 -27.06
C PRO A 20 -20.78 -16.89 -26.53
N ALA A 21 -20.66 -15.91 -27.44
CA ALA A 21 -20.69 -14.50 -27.07
C ALA A 21 -22.01 -14.03 -26.45
N HIS A 22 -23.09 -14.71 -26.78
CA HIS A 22 -24.44 -14.47 -26.27
C HIS A 22 -24.78 -15.35 -25.06
N SER A 23 -23.81 -16.00 -24.40
CA SER A 23 -24.08 -16.67 -23.12
C SER A 23 -24.54 -15.64 -22.08
N THR A 24 -25.44 -16.03 -21.17
CA THR A 24 -25.91 -15.14 -20.09
C THR A 24 -24.74 -14.59 -19.26
N TYR A 25 -23.71 -15.41 -19.07
CA TYR A 25 -22.47 -15.04 -18.39
C TYR A 25 -21.71 -13.91 -19.11
N ASN A 26 -21.50 -14.04 -20.43
CA ASN A 26 -20.79 -13.03 -21.22
C ASN A 26 -21.62 -11.77 -21.43
N GLN A 27 -22.94 -11.92 -21.60
CA GLN A 27 -23.86 -10.78 -21.66
C GLN A 27 -23.82 -9.96 -20.36
N LEU A 28 -23.78 -10.63 -19.20
CA LEU A 28 -23.66 -9.96 -17.90
C LEU A 28 -22.33 -9.20 -17.78
N HIS A 29 -21.22 -9.82 -18.16
CA HIS A 29 -19.90 -9.16 -18.14
C HIS A 29 -19.86 -7.94 -19.06
N ARG A 30 -20.44 -8.03 -20.26
CA ARG A 30 -20.54 -6.92 -21.20
C ARG A 30 -21.37 -5.78 -20.62
N HIS A 31 -22.55 -6.10 -20.10
CA HIS A 31 -23.42 -5.09 -19.50
C HIS A 31 -22.73 -4.37 -18.33
N LEU A 32 -22.08 -5.12 -17.43
CA LEU A 32 -21.33 -4.55 -16.30
C LEU A 32 -20.17 -3.67 -16.76
N ALA A 33 -19.41 -4.09 -17.77
CA ALA A 33 -18.29 -3.32 -18.28
C ALA A 33 -18.75 -2.02 -18.96
N VAL A 34 -19.74 -2.11 -19.86
CA VAL A 34 -20.26 -0.95 -20.59
C VAL A 34 -20.93 0.03 -19.64
N SER A 35 -21.82 -0.43 -18.74
CA SER A 35 -22.48 0.44 -17.77
C SER A 35 -21.49 1.13 -16.83
N ALA A 36 -20.47 0.41 -16.36
CA ALA A 36 -19.46 0.99 -15.49
C ALA A 36 -18.56 1.98 -16.23
N PHE A 37 -18.19 1.71 -17.49
CA PHE A 37 -17.45 2.65 -18.33
C PHE A 37 -18.25 3.94 -18.54
N GLN A 38 -19.50 3.83 -18.95
CA GLN A 38 -20.39 4.98 -19.15
C GLN A 38 -20.54 5.80 -17.88
N PHE A 39 -20.78 5.14 -16.74
CA PHE A 39 -20.86 5.80 -15.43
C PHE A 39 -19.58 6.58 -15.08
N LEU A 40 -18.41 5.98 -15.29
CA LEU A 40 -17.11 6.61 -14.99
C LEU A 40 -16.79 7.75 -15.97
N SER A 41 -17.15 7.60 -17.24
CA SER A 41 -17.00 8.63 -18.27
C SER A 41 -17.87 9.85 -17.99
N SER A 42 -19.08 9.66 -17.44
CA SER A 42 -19.95 10.76 -16.99
C SER A 42 -19.51 11.38 -15.66
N SER A 43 -18.95 10.59 -14.74
CA SER A 43 -18.60 11.04 -13.38
C SER A 43 -17.24 11.74 -13.27
N PHE A 44 -16.70 12.25 -14.37
CA PHE A 44 -15.38 12.92 -14.45
C PHE A 44 -14.16 12.08 -13.99
N ALA A 45 -14.35 10.83 -13.60
CA ALA A 45 -13.29 9.95 -13.11
C ALA A 45 -12.23 9.63 -14.18
N LEU A 46 -12.60 9.76 -15.46
CA LEU A 46 -11.73 9.49 -16.60
C LEU A 46 -11.25 10.77 -17.32
N ILE A 47 -11.34 11.96 -16.68
CA ILE A 47 -10.85 13.23 -17.29
C ILE A 47 -9.39 13.07 -17.73
N ALA A 48 -8.55 12.48 -16.89
CA ALA A 48 -7.11 12.32 -17.17
C ALA A 48 -6.82 11.49 -18.44
N LEU A 49 -7.78 10.67 -18.88
CA LEU A 49 -7.68 9.85 -20.09
C LEU A 49 -8.23 10.55 -21.34
N ASN A 50 -8.69 11.80 -21.23
CA ASN A 50 -9.28 12.59 -22.33
C ASN A 50 -10.35 11.81 -23.12
N VAL A 51 -11.19 11.06 -22.41
CA VAL A 51 -12.28 10.30 -23.03
C VAL A 51 -13.32 11.27 -23.59
N ASN A 52 -13.62 11.14 -24.88
CA ASN A 52 -14.68 11.94 -25.50
C ASN A 52 -16.05 11.45 -25.01
N ASN A 53 -16.73 12.29 -24.23
CA ASN A 53 -18.00 11.96 -23.59
C ASN A 53 -19.13 11.69 -24.62
N TYR A 54 -19.06 12.28 -25.81
CA TYR A 54 -20.02 12.06 -26.90
C TYR A 54 -20.06 10.59 -27.33
N TYR A 55 -18.88 10.02 -27.60
CA TYR A 55 -18.77 8.61 -28.01
C TYR A 55 -18.92 7.65 -26.83
N ALA A 56 -18.48 8.05 -25.64
CA ALA A 56 -18.64 7.23 -24.45
C ALA A 56 -20.12 7.04 -24.06
N SER A 57 -21.00 7.99 -24.41
CA SER A 57 -22.44 7.87 -24.16
C SER A 57 -23.14 6.90 -25.12
N ASP A 58 -22.56 6.59 -26.28
CA ASP A 58 -23.13 5.64 -27.24
C ASP A 58 -22.95 4.20 -26.75
N HIS A 59 -24.07 3.58 -26.36
CA HIS A 59 -24.09 2.23 -25.83
C HIS A 59 -23.71 1.17 -26.87
N ASN A 60 -24.12 1.35 -28.14
CA ASN A 60 -23.85 0.38 -29.19
C ASN A 60 -22.37 0.38 -29.54
N LEU A 61 -21.79 1.57 -29.70
CA LEU A 61 -20.36 1.71 -29.91
C LEU A 61 -19.55 1.09 -28.77
N CYS A 62 -19.92 1.34 -27.51
CA CYS A 62 -19.24 0.75 -26.36
C CYS A 62 -19.37 -0.78 -26.33
N THR A 63 -20.51 -1.31 -26.76
CA THR A 63 -20.75 -2.76 -26.87
C THR A 63 -19.86 -3.39 -27.95
N ASP A 64 -19.77 -2.75 -29.12
CA ASP A 64 -18.92 -3.21 -30.22
C ASP A 64 -17.43 -3.16 -29.85
N MET A 65 -17.00 -2.09 -29.17
CA MET A 65 -15.65 -1.96 -28.64
C MET A 65 -15.33 -3.05 -27.61
N TYR A 66 -16.30 -3.35 -26.73
CA TYR A 66 -16.17 -4.43 -25.76
C TYR A 66 -16.01 -5.79 -26.43
N ASP A 67 -16.88 -6.12 -27.38
CA ASP A 67 -16.85 -7.41 -28.07
C ASP A 67 -15.55 -7.57 -28.88
N ASN A 68 -15.09 -6.49 -29.54
CA ASN A 68 -13.79 -6.49 -30.22
C ASN A 68 -12.63 -6.74 -29.26
N PHE A 69 -12.65 -6.11 -28.08
CA PHE A 69 -11.61 -6.31 -27.09
C PHE A 69 -11.60 -7.75 -26.55
N VAL A 70 -12.76 -8.29 -26.17
CA VAL A 70 -12.86 -9.63 -25.56
C VAL A 70 -12.58 -10.72 -26.58
N TYR A 71 -13.26 -10.74 -27.72
CA TYR A 71 -13.13 -11.83 -28.70
C TYR A 71 -11.98 -11.61 -29.70
N GLY A 72 -11.43 -10.40 -29.79
CA GLY A 72 -10.23 -10.11 -30.54
C GLY A 72 -8.98 -10.20 -29.67
N THR A 73 -8.77 -9.21 -28.81
CA THR A 73 -7.51 -9.05 -28.06
C THR A 73 -7.37 -10.09 -26.95
N LEU A 74 -8.38 -10.19 -26.07
CA LEU A 74 -8.31 -11.07 -24.90
C LEU A 74 -8.28 -12.54 -25.32
N ALA A 75 -9.13 -12.95 -26.27
CA ALA A 75 -9.11 -14.31 -26.82
C ALA A 75 -7.76 -14.70 -27.45
N GLN A 76 -7.11 -13.79 -28.19
CA GLN A 76 -5.77 -14.05 -28.73
C GLN A 76 -4.72 -14.18 -27.62
N ASN A 77 -4.82 -13.35 -26.58
CA ASN A 77 -3.93 -13.42 -25.43
C ASN A 77 -4.12 -14.73 -24.67
N THR A 78 -5.37 -15.13 -24.39
CA THR A 78 -5.69 -16.42 -23.75
C THR A 78 -5.12 -17.58 -24.55
N LYS A 79 -5.31 -17.61 -25.88
CA LYS A 79 -4.73 -18.66 -26.75
C LYS A 79 -3.20 -18.70 -26.69
N LYS A 80 -2.53 -17.54 -26.65
CA LYS A 80 -1.07 -17.46 -26.50
C LYS A 80 -0.62 -18.01 -25.14
N GLU A 81 -1.34 -17.67 -24.08
CA GLU A 81 -1.03 -18.10 -22.72
C GLU A 81 -1.28 -19.61 -22.52
N ILE A 82 -2.37 -20.16 -23.08
CA ILE A 82 -2.63 -21.61 -23.10
C ILE A 82 -1.52 -22.34 -23.86
N ARG A 83 -1.12 -21.83 -25.02
CA ARG A 83 -0.08 -22.44 -25.85
C ARG A 83 1.29 -22.44 -25.16
N ARG A 84 1.63 -21.33 -24.49
CA ARG A 84 2.89 -21.20 -23.74
C ARG A 84 2.64 -20.32 -22.51
N PRO A 85 2.49 -20.92 -21.32
CA PRO A 85 2.26 -20.17 -20.10
C PRO A 85 3.45 -19.23 -19.83
N GLY A 86 3.17 -18.02 -19.39
CA GLY A 86 4.11 -16.92 -19.20
C GLY A 86 4.52 -16.19 -20.48
N SER A 87 4.00 -16.55 -21.66
CA SER A 87 4.38 -15.87 -22.91
C SER A 87 3.98 -14.39 -22.92
N LEU A 88 2.82 -14.06 -22.34
CA LEU A 88 2.37 -12.67 -22.24
C LEU A 88 3.25 -11.85 -21.29
N SER A 89 3.62 -12.41 -20.14
CA SER A 89 4.47 -11.72 -19.16
C SER A 89 5.88 -11.49 -19.71
N HIS A 90 6.44 -12.47 -20.43
CA HIS A 90 7.70 -12.33 -21.14
C HIS A 90 7.63 -11.28 -22.25
N ALA A 91 6.57 -11.28 -23.07
CA ALA A 91 6.39 -10.28 -24.12
C ALA A 91 6.23 -8.86 -23.53
N LEU A 92 5.47 -8.73 -22.45
CA LEU A 92 5.27 -7.47 -21.74
C LEU A 92 6.58 -6.92 -21.19
N ARG A 93 7.41 -7.78 -20.56
CA ARG A 93 8.74 -7.43 -20.04
C ARG A 93 9.71 -7.05 -21.15
N ASN A 94 9.61 -7.72 -22.30
CA ASN A 94 10.53 -7.51 -23.42
C ASN A 94 10.15 -6.37 -24.35
N SER A 95 8.88 -5.92 -24.31
CA SER A 95 8.39 -4.79 -25.10
C SER A 95 9.20 -3.53 -24.87
N VAL A 96 9.74 -2.97 -25.96
CA VAL A 96 10.52 -1.72 -25.96
C VAL A 96 9.70 -0.58 -25.36
N ALA A 97 8.40 -0.51 -25.68
CA ALA A 97 7.50 0.50 -25.14
C ALA A 97 7.35 0.40 -23.61
N ASN A 98 7.25 -0.82 -23.07
CA ASN A 98 7.19 -0.98 -21.61
C ASN A 98 8.52 -0.74 -20.94
N LYS A 99 9.63 -1.15 -21.56
CA LYS A 99 10.99 -0.80 -21.10
C LYS A 99 11.22 0.71 -21.11
N ALA A 100 10.63 1.45 -22.05
CA ALA A 100 10.67 2.90 -22.10
C ALA A 100 9.79 3.52 -21.01
N ARG A 101 8.58 3.00 -20.78
CA ARG A 101 7.68 3.44 -19.70
C ARG A 101 8.27 3.22 -18.31
N THR A 102 8.90 2.08 -18.03
CA THR A 102 9.59 1.85 -16.75
C THR A 102 10.81 2.76 -16.57
N ARG A 103 11.56 3.04 -17.65
CA ARG A 103 12.65 4.02 -17.60
C ARG A 103 12.14 5.42 -17.28
N VAL A 104 11.04 5.86 -17.91
CA VAL A 104 10.41 7.15 -17.60
C VAL A 104 9.96 7.18 -16.14
N CYS A 105 9.37 6.11 -15.59
CA CYS A 105 9.07 6.04 -14.15
C CYS A 105 10.32 6.22 -13.28
N CYS A 106 11.42 5.49 -13.56
CA CYS A 106 12.66 5.65 -12.79
C CYS A 106 13.26 7.06 -12.90
N SER A 107 13.23 7.67 -14.09
CA SER A 107 13.68 9.05 -14.31
C SER A 107 12.80 10.07 -13.60
N PHE A 108 11.48 9.85 -13.54
CA PHE A 108 10.55 10.67 -12.78
C PHE A 108 10.80 10.55 -11.28
N PHE A 109 11.06 9.35 -10.76
CA PHE A 109 11.44 9.16 -9.35
C PHE A 109 12.74 9.89 -8.99
N HIS A 110 13.73 9.88 -9.89
CA HIS A 110 14.99 10.60 -9.68
C HIS A 110 14.83 12.14 -9.80
N CYS A 111 14.01 12.61 -10.73
CA CYS A 111 13.68 14.03 -10.88
C CYS A 111 12.82 14.56 -9.72
N ALA A 112 11.92 13.74 -9.16
CA ALA A 112 11.12 14.06 -7.98
C ALA A 112 11.95 14.16 -6.69
N GLN A 113 13.08 13.46 -6.60
CA GLN A 113 14.00 13.57 -5.47
C GLN A 113 14.90 14.81 -5.55
N THR A 114 15.16 15.32 -6.76
CA THR A 114 16.12 16.42 -7.01
C THR A 114 15.48 17.79 -7.23
N ASN A 115 14.15 17.86 -7.42
CA ASN A 115 13.44 19.12 -7.61
C ASN A 115 12.51 19.46 -6.42
N PRO A 116 12.81 20.50 -5.61
CA PRO A 116 12.02 20.87 -4.44
C PRO A 116 10.63 21.45 -4.78
N ASN A 117 10.36 21.77 -6.05
CA ASN A 117 9.06 22.28 -6.51
C ASN A 117 8.19 21.20 -7.18
N PHE A 118 8.62 19.93 -7.18
CA PHE A 118 7.82 18.85 -7.77
C PHE A 118 6.61 18.54 -6.88
N ARG A 119 5.43 18.99 -7.30
CA ARG A 119 4.17 18.55 -6.67
C ARG A 119 3.95 17.09 -7.05
N LYS A 120 4.06 16.20 -6.06
CA LYS A 120 3.68 14.79 -6.22
C LYS A 120 2.23 14.75 -6.74
N PRO A 121 1.92 14.00 -7.81
CA PRO A 121 0.53 13.72 -8.14
C PRO A 121 -0.10 13.01 -6.94
N ASP A 122 -1.28 13.47 -6.52
CA ASP A 122 -2.03 12.86 -5.42
C ASP A 122 -2.14 11.36 -5.67
N THR A 123 -1.40 10.61 -4.88
CA THR A 123 -1.42 9.16 -4.93
C THR A 123 -2.71 8.79 -4.22
N HIS A 124 -3.73 8.36 -4.97
CA HIS A 124 -4.92 7.77 -4.38
C HIS A 124 -4.47 6.68 -3.42
N HIS A 125 -4.67 6.90 -2.11
CA HIS A 125 -4.44 5.88 -1.09
C HIS A 125 -5.24 4.64 -1.49
N HIS A 126 -4.53 3.55 -1.78
CA HIS A 126 -5.14 2.27 -2.04
C HIS A 126 -5.67 1.77 -0.69
N ASN A 127 -6.98 1.91 -0.48
CA ASN A 127 -7.69 1.24 0.62
C ASN A 127 -7.90 -0.23 0.26
N ASP A 128 -6.81 -0.95 -0.02
CA ASP A 128 -6.87 -2.40 -0.09
C ASP A 128 -7.13 -2.92 1.33
N PRO A 129 -8.00 -3.92 1.50
CA PRO A 129 -8.15 -4.58 2.80
C PRO A 129 -6.77 -5.14 3.18
N LEU A 130 -6.29 -4.72 4.36
CA LEU A 130 -5.03 -5.20 4.92
C LEU A 130 -5.04 -6.72 4.85
N LEU A 131 -4.03 -7.29 4.18
CA LEU A 131 -3.78 -8.72 4.24
C LEU A 131 -3.72 -9.13 5.72
N PRO A 132 -4.17 -10.34 6.08
CA PRO A 132 -3.97 -10.84 7.43
C PRO A 132 -2.48 -10.72 7.78
N PRO A 133 -2.14 -10.22 8.98
CA PRO A 133 -0.76 -10.01 9.37
C PRO A 133 0.03 -11.30 9.19
N SER A 134 1.19 -11.22 8.52
CA SER A 134 2.02 -12.40 8.29
C SER A 134 2.56 -12.92 9.62
N GLU A 135 2.55 -14.23 9.81
CA GLU A 135 3.14 -14.93 10.97
C GLU A 135 4.67 -14.76 11.09
N ILE A 136 5.27 -13.98 10.18
CA ILE A 136 6.73 -13.79 10.03
C ILE A 136 7.21 -12.51 10.76
N GLY A 137 6.32 -11.70 11.31
CA GLY A 137 6.67 -10.43 11.96
C GLY A 137 6.92 -10.48 13.47
N LEU A 138 7.64 -11.47 14.01
CA LEU A 138 8.03 -11.47 15.44
C LEU A 138 9.10 -10.41 15.78
N VAL A 139 9.64 -9.73 14.77
CA VAL A 139 10.69 -8.73 14.94
C VAL A 139 10.06 -7.36 15.15
N LEU A 140 10.34 -6.73 16.29
CA LEU A 140 9.91 -5.36 16.57
C LEU A 140 10.53 -4.39 15.54
N PRO A 141 9.76 -3.41 15.06
CA PRO A 141 10.25 -2.43 14.09
C PRO A 141 11.41 -1.60 14.65
N LEU A 142 12.44 -1.35 13.84
CA LEU A 142 13.61 -0.57 14.24
C LEU A 142 13.45 0.91 13.83
N ASN A 143 14.09 1.82 14.57
CA ASN A 143 14.11 3.26 14.30
C ASN A 143 12.71 3.92 14.23
N VAL A 144 11.75 3.39 14.99
CA VAL A 144 10.43 4.01 15.17
C VAL A 144 10.39 4.78 16.50
N PRO A 145 9.66 5.90 16.56
CA PRO A 145 9.47 6.62 17.82
C PRO A 145 8.66 5.78 18.82
N ILE A 146 8.85 6.04 20.11
CA ILE A 146 8.34 5.19 21.22
C ILE A 146 6.81 5.06 21.19
N ASP A 147 6.14 6.13 20.77
CA ASP A 147 4.69 6.26 20.62
C ASP A 147 4.10 5.44 19.47
N PHE A 148 4.94 4.75 18.69
CA PHE A 148 4.49 3.68 17.81
C PHE A 148 3.81 2.54 18.60
N PHE A 149 4.23 2.32 19.85
CA PHE A 149 3.66 1.32 20.73
C PHE A 149 2.69 1.94 21.75
N THR A 150 1.65 1.20 22.12
CA THR A 150 0.82 1.59 23.27
C THR A 150 1.67 1.50 24.56
N PRO A 151 1.42 2.37 25.55
CA PRO A 151 2.15 2.31 26.83
C PRO A 151 2.10 0.93 27.49
N GLU A 152 0.93 0.29 27.44
CA GLU A 152 0.73 -1.07 27.97
C GLU A 152 1.62 -2.10 27.29
N PHE A 153 1.70 -2.06 25.94
CA PHE A 153 2.53 -2.99 25.18
C PHE A 153 4.02 -2.73 25.41
N TYR A 154 4.47 -1.47 25.32
CA TYR A 154 5.88 -1.13 25.53
C TYR A 154 6.36 -1.52 26.93
N ASN A 155 5.55 -1.26 27.96
CA ASN A 155 5.90 -1.59 29.34
C ASN A 155 5.89 -3.10 29.62
N SER A 156 5.29 -3.91 28.75
CA SER A 156 5.37 -5.38 28.82
C SER A 156 6.65 -5.96 28.18
N LEU A 157 7.40 -5.16 27.42
CA LEU A 157 8.63 -5.59 26.76
C LEU A 157 9.79 -5.77 27.75
N THR A 158 10.75 -6.61 27.37
CA THR A 158 11.99 -6.79 28.14
C THR A 158 12.81 -5.50 28.19
N MET A 159 13.68 -5.34 29.21
CA MET A 159 14.53 -4.15 29.31
C MET A 159 15.39 -3.94 28.05
N LYS A 160 15.93 -5.03 27.51
CA LYS A 160 16.77 -5.06 26.31
C LYS A 160 16.04 -4.55 25.06
N GLU A 161 14.75 -4.84 24.94
CA GLU A 161 13.92 -4.35 23.84
C GLU A 161 13.55 -2.88 24.03
N ARG A 162 13.19 -2.49 25.25
CA ARG A 162 12.87 -1.09 25.59
C ARG A 162 14.04 -0.15 25.35
N ALA A 163 15.26 -0.58 25.68
CA ALA A 163 16.49 0.16 25.46
C ALA A 163 16.73 0.56 24.00
N ARG A 164 16.22 -0.22 23.03
CA ARG A 164 16.37 0.06 21.59
C ARG A 164 15.67 1.34 21.13
N TYR A 165 14.75 1.88 21.94
CA TYR A 165 13.89 3.00 21.56
C TYR A 165 14.18 4.30 22.33
N ILE A 166 15.23 4.35 23.16
CA ILE A 166 15.54 5.52 24.00
C ILE A 166 15.82 6.76 23.14
N ASP A 167 16.54 6.60 22.03
CA ASP A 167 17.02 7.71 21.20
C ASP A 167 16.02 8.15 20.11
N THR A 168 14.93 7.41 19.89
CA THR A 168 14.02 7.66 18.75
C THR A 168 13.07 8.82 19.01
N GLY A 169 12.74 9.10 20.27
CA GLY A 169 11.84 10.19 20.69
C GLY A 169 10.35 9.88 20.46
N ILE A 170 9.52 10.93 20.46
CA ILE A 170 8.06 10.86 20.30
C ILE A 170 7.63 11.63 19.05
N ALA A 171 6.64 11.12 18.32
CA ALA A 171 6.06 11.77 17.15
C ALA A 171 4.70 12.44 17.39
N PHE A 172 3.90 11.94 18.33
CA PHE A 172 2.51 12.33 18.56
C PHE A 172 2.29 12.83 19.99
N PRO A 173 1.50 13.90 20.16
CA PRO A 173 1.00 14.30 21.48
C PRO A 173 -0.11 13.35 21.93
N LEU A 174 -0.58 13.49 23.18
CA LEU A 174 -1.74 12.73 23.66
C LEU A 174 -2.96 12.91 22.74
N GLU A 175 -3.82 11.89 22.69
CA GLU A 175 -5.01 11.85 21.82
C GLU A 175 -5.90 13.08 21.96
N GLN A 176 -6.01 13.63 23.18
CA GLN A 176 -6.76 14.86 23.46
C GLN A 176 -6.31 16.08 22.64
N TYR A 177 -5.02 16.13 22.29
CA TYR A 177 -4.42 17.21 21.49
C TYR A 177 -4.31 16.84 20.01
N ALA A 178 -4.32 15.55 19.67
CA ALA A 178 -4.13 15.08 18.30
C ALA A 178 -5.35 15.34 17.39
N PHE A 179 -6.57 15.20 17.91
CA PHE A 179 -7.80 15.21 17.11
C PHE A 179 -8.61 16.52 17.15
N ASN A 180 -8.09 17.56 17.80
CA ASN A 180 -8.78 18.85 17.86
C ASN A 180 -8.30 19.75 16.71
N ASP A 181 -9.21 20.23 15.86
CA ASP A 181 -8.90 21.08 14.69
C ASP A 181 -8.15 22.37 15.07
N ALA A 182 -8.36 22.89 16.29
CA ALA A 182 -7.62 24.03 16.81
C ALA A 182 -6.16 23.69 17.19
N HIS A 183 -5.81 22.41 17.33
CA HIS A 183 -4.56 21.93 17.91
C HIS A 183 -3.54 21.39 16.91
N ALA A 184 -3.80 21.40 15.59
CA ALA A 184 -2.81 21.02 14.56
C ALA A 184 -1.56 21.94 14.49
N HIS A 185 -1.41 22.90 15.41
CA HIS A 185 -0.24 23.77 15.51
C HIS A 185 1.03 23.01 15.91
N TRP A 186 0.90 21.90 16.66
CA TRP A 186 2.05 21.09 17.09
C TRP A 186 2.79 20.46 15.89
N MET A 187 2.07 20.19 14.79
CA MET A 187 2.66 19.68 13.54
C MET A 187 3.63 20.67 12.88
N LYS A 188 3.54 21.96 13.23
CA LYS A 188 4.40 23.03 12.69
C LYS A 188 5.52 23.43 13.65
N MET A 189 5.54 22.88 14.86
CA MET A 189 6.55 23.20 15.87
C MET A 189 7.86 22.46 15.59
N GLY A 190 8.98 23.04 16.03
CA GLY A 190 10.26 22.33 16.01
C GLY A 190 10.29 21.19 17.04
N LYS A 191 11.10 20.15 16.80
CA LYS A 191 11.21 18.96 17.69
C LYS A 191 11.45 19.35 19.16
N ALA A 192 12.32 20.32 19.43
CA ALA A 192 12.64 20.74 20.80
C ALA A 192 11.45 21.45 21.49
N GLU A 193 10.72 22.28 20.76
CA GLU A 193 9.53 22.97 21.27
C GLU A 193 8.40 21.98 21.53
N PHE A 194 8.21 21.03 20.61
CA PHE A 194 7.24 19.95 20.72
C PHE A 194 7.51 19.07 21.94
N MET A 195 8.76 18.62 22.14
CA MET A 195 9.11 17.78 23.29
C MET A 195 8.87 18.51 24.62
N LYS A 196 9.14 19.81 24.67
CA LYS A 196 8.89 20.64 25.86
C LYS A 196 7.40 20.82 26.15
N ALA A 197 6.58 21.00 25.11
CA ALA A 197 5.15 21.29 25.25
C ALA A 197 4.30 20.03 25.46
N TYR A 198 4.60 18.94 24.75
CA TYR A 198 3.76 17.73 24.71
C TYR A 198 4.54 16.45 25.01
N GLY A 199 5.82 16.38 24.61
CA GLY A 199 6.60 15.14 24.71
C GLY A 199 6.76 14.62 26.13
N ASN A 200 7.00 15.50 27.12
CA ASN A 200 7.20 15.08 28.51
C ASN A 200 5.98 14.38 29.12
N GLU A 201 4.77 14.84 28.79
CA GLU A 201 3.51 14.22 29.26
C GLU A 201 3.29 12.83 28.67
N VAL A 202 3.73 12.63 27.42
CA VAL A 202 3.68 11.34 26.74
C VAL A 202 4.76 10.39 27.29
N LEU A 203 6.00 10.86 27.46
CA LEU A 203 7.11 10.05 28.02
C LEU A 203 6.78 9.48 29.40
N ALA A 204 6.05 10.23 30.23
CA ALA A 204 5.67 9.79 31.58
C ALA A 204 4.82 8.49 31.62
N GLN A 205 4.23 8.08 30.49
CA GLN A 205 3.45 6.84 30.38
C GLN A 205 4.33 5.62 30.09
N TYR A 206 5.58 5.83 29.68
CA TYR A 206 6.52 4.78 29.28
C TYR A 206 7.60 4.59 30.35
N ASN A 207 7.81 3.35 30.76
CA ASN A 207 8.89 2.99 31.68
C ASN A 207 10.19 2.88 30.89
N ILE A 208 10.91 4.00 30.75
CA ILE A 208 12.16 4.07 29.99
C ILE A 208 13.32 3.59 30.89
N PRO A 209 14.10 2.57 30.50
CA PRO A 209 15.26 2.12 31.27
C PRO A 209 16.29 3.23 31.44
N THR A 210 16.86 3.34 32.64
CA THR A 210 17.96 4.27 32.89
C THR A 210 19.27 3.71 32.33
N PRO A 211 20.23 4.56 31.93
CA PRO A 211 21.50 4.11 31.35
C PRO A 211 22.33 3.22 32.30
N GLU A 212 22.14 3.37 33.62
CA GLU A 212 22.77 2.52 34.64
C GLU A 212 22.19 1.09 34.60
N GLU A 213 20.86 0.95 34.57
CA GLU A 213 20.18 -0.36 34.49
C GLU A 213 20.47 -1.12 33.19
N ILE A 214 20.76 -0.42 32.10
CA ILE A 214 21.13 -1.03 30.81
C ILE A 214 22.53 -1.65 30.89
N THR A 215 23.44 -1.00 31.62
CA THR A 215 24.83 -1.45 31.76
C THR A 215 24.92 -2.68 32.67
N GLU A 216 24.15 -2.71 33.76
CA GLU A 216 24.09 -3.87 34.67
C GLU A 216 23.55 -5.14 33.98
N GLN A 217 22.58 -4.99 33.07
CA GLN A 217 22.02 -6.12 32.31
C GLN A 217 22.96 -6.61 31.20
N SER A 218 23.79 -5.74 30.61
CA SER A 218 24.79 -6.18 29.62
C SER A 218 25.92 -6.98 30.23
N ASP A 219 26.29 -6.64 31.48
CA ASP A 219 27.34 -7.34 32.21
C ASP A 219 26.86 -8.74 32.68
N SER A 220 25.56 -8.92 32.94
CA SER A 220 25.01 -10.25 33.28
C SER A 220 24.88 -11.20 32.09
N ASP A 221 24.59 -10.68 30.89
CA ASP A 221 24.48 -11.50 29.66
C ASP A 221 25.87 -11.98 29.16
N ALA A 222 26.97 -11.38 29.63
CA ALA A 222 28.33 -11.72 29.22
C ALA A 222 28.94 -12.92 29.99
N ASP A 223 28.38 -13.27 31.15
CA ASP A 223 28.85 -14.38 31.98
C ASP A 223 28.21 -15.74 31.59
N ASP A 224 27.17 -15.74 30.74
CA ASP A 224 26.43 -16.96 30.33
C ASP A 224 26.90 -17.56 28.98
N GLU A 225 27.94 -17.00 28.32
CA GLU A 225 28.46 -17.49 27.01
C GLU A 225 29.75 -18.36 27.10
N GLU A 226 30.23 -18.70 28.29
CA GLU A 226 31.35 -19.66 28.46
C GLU A 226 30.92 -20.91 29.26
N GLU A 227 30.43 -21.94 28.56
CA GLU A 227 30.68 -23.38 28.77
C GLU A 227 29.51 -24.22 28.22
N GLU A 228 29.72 -24.85 27.06
CA GLU A 228 29.36 -26.27 26.86
C GLU A 228 30.10 -26.79 25.61
N GLU A 229 31.40 -27.03 25.78
CA GLU A 229 32.12 -28.06 25.03
C GLU A 229 31.61 -29.42 25.54
N ILE A 230 30.83 -30.13 24.73
CA ILE A 230 30.59 -31.56 24.95
C ILE A 230 31.10 -32.33 23.74
N ASP A 231 32.23 -32.96 24.01
CA ASP A 231 32.94 -33.96 23.23
C ASP A 231 32.14 -35.29 23.19
N LEU A 232 32.08 -35.90 21.99
CA LEU A 232 31.70 -37.27 21.57
C LEU A 232 30.60 -37.39 20.50
#